data_AF-A0A8K0CDB9-F1
#
_entry.id   AF-A0A8K0CDB9-F1
#
_cell.length_a   1.000
_cell.length_b   1.000
_cell.length_c   1.000
_cell.angle_alpha   90.00
_cell.angle_beta   90.00
_cell.angle_gamma   90.00
#
_symmetry.space_group_name_H-M   'P 1'
#
loop_
_entity.id
_entity.type
_entity.pdbx_description
1 polymer ?
#
loop_
_entity_poly.entity_id
_entity_poly.type
_entity_poly.pdbx_seq_one_letter_code
_entity_poly.pdbx_strand_id
1 'polypeptide(L)'
;MDMCSAFSSKEFDIPNMMSNSNMKCPIRKGVNYYLNKLSSNSTNFPPLIPEGRWKLQLDYLYLHRYTAFSLEWYSGVEYPIIFG
;
A
#
# COMPACT_ATOMS: atom_id res chain seq x y z
N MET A 1 11.30 10.69 -1.30
CA MET A 1 10.49 10.44 -0.09
C MET A 1 11.08 9.24 0.61
N ASP A 2 11.45 9.36 1.88
CA ASP A 2 11.94 8.21 2.65
C ASP A 2 10.77 7.30 3.05
N MET A 3 11.10 6.05 3.35
CA MET A 3 10.10 5.01 3.64
C MET A 3 9.28 5.31 4.90
N CYS A 4 9.87 6.00 5.89
CA CYS A 4 9.17 6.33 7.13
C CYS A 4 8.14 7.43 6.92
N SER A 5 8.49 8.41 6.09
CA SER A 5 7.53 9.40 5.59
C SER A 5 6.42 8.74 4.78
N ALA A 6 6.72 7.70 3.99
CA ALA A 6 5.70 6.93 3.26
C ALA A 6 4.70 6.23 4.18
N PHE A 7 5.16 5.50 5.19
CA PHE A 7 4.26 4.84 6.14
C PHE A 7 3.49 5.78 7.07
N SER A 8 3.90 7.05 7.15
CA SER A 8 3.20 8.07 7.92
C SER A 8 2.24 8.90 7.05
N SER A 9 2.19 8.65 5.74
CA SER A 9 1.25 9.32 4.84
C SER A 9 -0.19 9.01 5.23
N LYS A 10 -1.06 10.00 5.09
CA LYS A 10 -2.52 9.85 5.30
C LYS A 10 -3.26 9.43 4.02
N GLU A 11 -2.55 9.42 2.90
CA GLU A 11 -3.10 9.06 1.60
C GLU A 11 -3.29 7.54 1.49
N PHE A 12 -4.20 7.12 0.61
CA PHE A 12 -4.38 5.72 0.22
C PHE A 12 -4.58 4.74 1.39
N ASP A 13 -5.14 5.21 2.51
CA ASP A 13 -5.35 4.42 3.73
C ASP A 13 -4.10 3.87 4.41
N ILE A 14 -2.91 4.38 4.08
CA ILE A 14 -1.66 3.85 4.62
C ILE A 14 -1.69 3.69 6.16
N PRO A 15 -2.26 4.61 6.97
CA PRO A 15 -2.30 4.44 8.42
C PRO A 15 -3.09 3.21 8.87
N ASN A 16 -4.20 2.90 8.19
CA ASN A 16 -5.00 1.71 8.48
C ASN A 16 -4.31 0.43 7.99
N MET A 17 -3.67 0.46 6.82
CA MET A 17 -2.87 -0.66 6.31
C MET A 17 -1.68 -0.99 7.24
N MET A 18 -1.12 0.03 7.88
CA MET A 18 -0.01 -0.09 8.82
C MET A 18 -0.46 -0.36 10.27
N SER A 19 -1.75 -0.22 10.59
CA SER A 19 -2.27 -0.28 11.97
C SER A 19 -2.02 -1.62 12.66
N ASN A 20 -2.06 -2.73 11.91
CA ASN A 20 -1.77 -4.07 12.39
C ASN A 20 -0.50 -4.64 11.72
N SER A 21 0.52 -3.80 11.60
CA SER A 21 1.83 -4.16 11.06
C SER A 21 2.90 -4.06 12.15
N ASN A 22 3.91 -4.93 12.11
CA ASN A 22 5.12 -4.77 12.91
C ASN A 22 6.18 -3.88 12.22
N MET A 23 5.88 -3.36 11.04
CA MET A 23 6.75 -2.49 10.27
C MET A 23 6.73 -1.07 10.83
N LYS A 24 7.56 -0.85 11.85
CA LYS A 24 7.77 0.46 12.50
C LYS A 24 9.12 1.01 12.13
N CYS A 25 9.18 2.33 11.95
CA CYS A 25 10.43 3.01 11.72
C CYS A 25 11.26 3.22 13.00
N PRO A 26 12.60 3.17 12.91
CA PRO A 26 13.39 2.85 11.72
C PRO A 26 13.34 1.36 11.37
N ILE A 27 13.35 1.05 10.06
CA ILE A 27 13.36 -0.34 9.57
C ILE A 27 14.73 -0.97 9.78
N ARG A 28 14.73 -2.13 10.44
CA ARG A 28 15.92 -2.86 10.88
C ARG A 28 16.18 -4.04 9.97
N LYS A 29 17.44 -4.24 9.60
CA LYS A 29 17.89 -5.40 8.84
C LYS A 29 17.68 -6.68 9.65
N GLY A 30 17.25 -7.76 8.98
CA GLY A 30 17.10 -9.09 9.59
C GLY A 30 15.80 -9.29 10.38
N VAL A 31 14.88 -8.33 10.35
CA VAL A 31 13.55 -8.47 10.96
C VAL A 31 12.55 -8.91 9.89
N ASN A 32 11.73 -9.91 10.21
CA ASN A 32 10.60 -10.31 9.37
C ASN A 32 9.44 -9.34 9.59
N TYR A 33 9.02 -8.66 8.53
CA TYR A 33 7.91 -7.72 8.55
C TYR A 33 6.64 -8.34 8.00
N TYR A 34 5.49 -7.99 8.58
CA TYR A 34 4.17 -8.37 8.09
C TYR A 34 3.28 -7.14 7.96
N LEU A 35 2.48 -7.11 6.90
CA LEU A 35 1.37 -6.19 6.70
C LEU A 35 0.08 -6.98 6.79
N ASN A 36 -0.91 -6.47 7.54
CA ASN A 36 -2.13 -7.21 7.82
C ASN A 36 -3.35 -6.30 7.61
N LYS A 37 -4.42 -6.85 7.00
CA LYS A 37 -5.66 -6.16 6.64
C LYS A 37 -5.51 -5.03 5.60
N LEU A 38 -5.34 -5.42 4.33
CA LEU A 38 -5.73 -4.58 3.20
C LEU A 38 -7.25 -4.66 3.04
N SER A 39 -8.00 -3.75 3.66
CA SER A 39 -9.47 -3.70 3.54
C SER A 39 -9.88 -2.56 2.59
N SER A 40 -10.78 -2.83 1.66
CA SER A 40 -11.27 -1.83 0.69
C SER A 40 -12.24 -0.81 1.29
N ASN A 41 -12.60 -0.91 2.58
CA ASN A 41 -13.48 0.03 3.27
C ASN A 41 -12.73 1.27 3.81
N SER A 42 -11.63 1.64 3.16
CA SER A 42 -10.87 2.82 3.51
C SER A 42 -11.65 4.08 3.18
N THR A 43 -11.82 4.95 4.17
CA THR A 43 -12.41 6.29 3.99
C THR A 43 -11.52 7.24 3.18
N ASN A 44 -10.21 6.96 3.10
CA ASN A 44 -9.21 7.81 2.44
C ASN A 44 -8.69 7.23 1.12
N PHE A 45 -9.26 6.11 0.69
CA PHE A 45 -8.95 5.55 -0.62
C PHE A 45 -9.70 6.35 -1.69
N PRO A 46 -9.12 6.55 -2.88
CA PRO A 46 -9.76 7.32 -3.92
C PRO A 46 -11.20 6.83 -4.17
N PRO A 47 -12.20 7.73 -4.20
CA PRO A 47 -13.61 7.35 -4.21
C PRO A 47 -14.01 6.55 -5.45
N LEU A 48 -13.28 6.72 -6.55
CA LEU A 48 -13.49 6.01 -7.80
C LEU A 48 -12.13 5.60 -8.38
N ILE A 49 -11.88 4.29 -8.41
CA ILE A 49 -10.89 3.71 -9.32
C ILE A 49 -11.70 3.22 -10.53
N PRO A 50 -11.36 3.62 -11.76
CA PRO A 50 -12.08 3.15 -12.94
C PRO A 50 -12.14 1.62 -12.98
N GLU A 51 -13.28 1.09 -13.43
CA GLU A 51 -13.41 -0.35 -13.62
C GLU A 51 -12.34 -0.86 -14.57
N GLY A 52 -11.84 -2.06 -14.28
CA GLY A 52 -10.81 -2.69 -15.09
C GLY A 52 -9.73 -3.36 -14.25
N ARG A 53 -8.62 -3.66 -14.93
CA ARG A 53 -7.48 -4.39 -14.36
C ARG A 53 -6.34 -3.42 -14.10
N TRP A 54 -5.87 -3.40 -12.87
CA TRP A 54 -4.83 -2.51 -12.39
C TRP A 54 -3.60 -3.30 -11.98
N LYS A 55 -2.42 -2.76 -12.32
CA LYS A 55 -1.13 -3.19 -11.79
C LYS A 55 -0.53 -2.01 -11.03
N LEU A 56 -0.25 -2.20 -9.75
CA LEU A 56 0.57 -1.32 -8.95
C LEU A 56 1.97 -1.93 -8.83
N GLN A 57 3.00 -1.16 -9.18
CA GLN A 57 4.39 -1.52 -8.97
C GLN A 57 5.00 -0.52 -7.99
N LEU A 58 5.51 -1.01 -6.87
CA LEU A 58 6.21 -0.21 -5.86
C LEU A 58 7.65 -0.70 -5.76
N ASP A 59 8.57 0.17 -6.15
CA ASP A 59 10.01 -0.10 -6.04
C ASP A 59 10.60 0.76 -4.92
N TYR A 60 11.15 0.10 -3.90
CA TYR A 60 11.85 0.78 -2.83
C TYR A 60 13.36 0.73 -3.08
N LEU A 61 13.97 1.92 -3.19
CA LEU A 61 15.39 2.09 -3.41
C LEU A 61 16.11 2.46 -2.10
N TYR A 62 17.02 1.60 -1.66
CA TYR A 62 17.98 1.90 -0.61
C TYR A 62 19.13 2.76 -1.15
N LEU A 63 19.38 3.89 -0.47
CA LEU A 63 20.41 4.87 -0.84
C LEU A 63 20.38 5.31 -2.32
N HIS A 64 19.19 5.28 -2.95
CA HIS A 64 18.97 5.63 -4.36
C HIS A 64 19.80 4.82 -5.38
N ARG A 65 20.39 3.68 -4.97
CA ARG A 65 21.26 2.86 -5.83
C ARG A 65 20.92 1.38 -5.84
N TYR A 66 20.27 0.88 -4.80
CA TYR A 66 19.97 -0.55 -4.66
C TYR A 66 18.48 -0.75 -4.44
N THR A 67 17.82 -1.59 -5.24
CA THR A 67 16.44 -2.00 -4.95
C THR A 67 16.44 -2.87 -3.70
N ALA A 68 15.85 -2.36 -2.63
CA ALA A 68 15.73 -3.09 -1.37
C ALA A 68 14.55 -4.08 -1.42
N PHE A 69 13.42 -3.67 -2.00
CA PHE A 69 12.34 -4.57 -2.34
C PHE A 69 11.50 -3.99 -3.49
N SER A 70 10.84 -4.88 -4.22
CA SER A 70 9.84 -4.54 -5.22
C SER A 70 8.55 -5.28 -4.88
N LEU A 71 7.42 -4.59 -4.98
CA LEU A 71 6.09 -5.15 -4.78
C LEU A 71 5.31 -4.94 -6.07
N GLU A 72 4.81 -6.04 -6.63
CA GLU A 72 3.79 -6.00 -7.68
C GLU A 72 2.44 -6.41 -7.08
N TRP A 73 1.44 -5.57 -7.25
CA TRP A 73 0.07 -5.85 -6.85
C TRP A 73 -0.85 -5.73 -8.05
N TYR A 74 -1.65 -6.77 -8.28
CA TYR A 74 -2.64 -6.84 -9.35
C TYR A 74 -4.03 -6.83 -8.73
N SER A 75 -4.94 -5.99 -9.24
CA SER A 75 -6.32 -5.92 -8.79
C SER A 75 -7.30 -5.76 -9.94
N GLY A 76 -8.52 -6.25 -9.76
CA GLY A 76 -9.67 -5.97 -10.62
C GLY A 76 -10.67 -5.12 -9.86
N VAL A 77 -11.18 -4.07 -10.48
CA VAL A 77 -12.24 -3.22 -9.92
C VAL A 77 -13.49 -3.39 -10.77
N GLU A 78 -14.57 -3.79 -10.12
CA GLU A 78 -15.90 -3.97 -10.71
C GLU A 78 -16.92 -3.36 -9.73
N TYR A 79 -17.79 -2.47 -10.20
CA TYR A 79 -18.87 -1.91 -9.38
C TYR A 79 -20.15 -2.72 -9.56
N PRO A 80 -20.95 -2.90 -8.49
CA PRO A 80 -22.24 -3.55 -8.62
C PRO A 80 -23.16 -2.70 -9.50
N ILE A 81 -23.81 -3.33 -10.48
CA ILE A 81 -24.84 -2.69 -11.30
C ILE A 81 -26.06 -2.46 -10.42
N ILE A 82 -26.34 -1.21 -10.06
CA ILE A 82 -27.54 -0.85 -9.32
C ILE A 82 -28.68 -0.71 -10.34
N PHE A 83 -29.53 -1.75 -10.46
CA PHE A 83 -30.80 -1.61 -11.16
C PHE A 83 -31.77 -0.87 -10.22
N GLY A 84 -32.11 0.37 -10.61
CA GLY A 84 -33.16 1.19 -9.98
C GLY A 84 -34.54 0.85 -10.49
#